data_AF-A0AB35ZEV2-F1
#
_entry.id   AF-A0AB35ZEV2-F1
#
_cell.length_a   1.000
_cell.length_b   1.000
_cell.length_c   1.000
_cell.angle_alpha   90.00
_cell.angle_beta   90.00
_cell.angle_gamma   90.00
#
_symmetry.space_group_name_H-M   'P 1'
#
loop_
_entity.id
_entity.type
_entity.pdbx_description
1 polymer ?
#
loop_
_entity_poly.entity_id
_entity_poly.type
_entity_poly.pdbx_seq_one_letter_code
_entity_poly.pdbx_strand_id
1 'polypeptide(L)' 'MILQDFYTILQSAIGKMVQLSHTLSEKEWNEIFGLAKKQALVGIMFEGIERLPQEQWPPRNVVLQWTMMVGKRPKTDLVI' A
#
# COMPACT_ATOMS: atom_id res chain seq x y z
N MET A 1 14.25 1.15 -0.01
CA MET A 1 14.98 -0.01 -0.58
C MET A 1 13.91 -0.95 -1.10
N ILE A 2 13.23 -0.55 -2.18
CA ILE A 2 11.83 -0.88 -2.53
C ILE A 2 11.38 -2.32 -2.26
N LEU A 3 12.25 -3.30 -2.50
CA LEU A 3 11.92 -4.70 -2.32
C LEU A 3 11.68 -5.08 -0.83
N GLN A 4 12.43 -4.49 0.10
CA GLN A 4 12.18 -4.70 1.54
C GLN A 4 10.87 -4.08 1.97
N ASP A 5 10.56 -2.88 1.49
CA ASP A 5 9.32 -2.18 1.78
C ASP A 5 8.13 -2.99 1.23
N PHE A 6 8.25 -3.51 0.01
CA PHE A 6 7.29 -4.43 -0.61
C PHE A 6 7.04 -5.68 0.25
N TYR A 7 8.09 -6.36 0.72
CA TYR A 7 7.93 -7.55 1.58
C TYR A 7 7.34 -7.21 2.95
N THR A 8 7.71 -6.07 3.52
CA THR A 8 7.16 -5.59 4.79
C THR A 8 5.65 -5.39 4.66
N ILE A 9 5.18 -4.76 3.58
CA ILE A 9 3.75 -4.57 3.34
C ILE A 9 3.04 -5.90 3.10
N LEU A 10 3.65 -6.86 2.39
CA LEU A 10 3.07 -8.21 2.25
C LEU A 10 2.94 -8.94 3.60
N GLN A 11 3.90 -8.77 4.49
CA GLN A 11 3.81 -9.30 5.85
C GLN A 11 2.63 -8.70 6.62
N SER A 12 2.39 -7.39 6.45
CA SER A 12 1.20 -6.71 6.98
C SER A 12 -0.10 -7.37 6.48
N ALA A 13 -0.17 -7.66 5.18
CA ALA A 13 -1.35 -8.26 4.54
C ALA A 13 -1.74 -9.62 5.14
N ILE A 14 -0.76 -10.40 5.62
CA ILE A 14 -0.99 -11.71 6.26
C ILE A 14 -1.13 -11.62 7.80
N GLY A 15 -1.24 -10.40 8.35
CA GLY A 15 -1.59 -10.17 9.75
C GLY A 15 -0.43 -9.89 10.69
N LYS A 16 0.79 -9.66 10.18
CA LYS A 16 1.90 -9.21 11.02
C LYS A 16 1.78 -7.71 11.31
N MET A 17 1.94 -7.32 12.56
CA MET A 17 2.12 -5.90 12.90
C MET A 17 3.52 -5.47 12.46
N VAL A 18 3.58 -4.53 11.53
CA VAL A 18 4.84 -4.01 10.96
C VAL A 18 4.75 -2.49 10.84
N GLN A 19 5.92 -1.85 10.77
CA GLN A 19 6.06 -0.45 10.40
C GLN A 19 7.14 -0.34 9.34
N LEU A 20 6.97 0.60 8.41
CA LEU A 20 8.03 0.93 7.47
C LEU A 20 9.18 1.64 8.20
N SER A 21 10.41 1.41 7.76
CA SER A 21 11.60 2.03 8.36
C SER A 21 11.74 3.53 8.06
N HIS A 22 10.96 4.01 7.09
CA HIS A 22 10.93 5.39 6.62
C HIS A 22 9.61 5.66 5.90
N THR A 23 9.30 6.94 5.66
CA THR A 23 8.19 7.36 4.81
C THR A 23 8.56 7.18 3.35
N LEU A 24 7.70 6.50 2.58
CA LEU A 24 7.87 6.33 1.15
C LEU A 24 7.33 7.54 0.39
N SER A 25 8.09 7.97 -0.61
CA SER A 25 7.66 8.99 -1.58
C SER A 25 6.58 8.44 -2.52
N GLU A 26 5.84 9.35 -3.18
CA GLU A 26 4.86 8.98 -4.20
C GLU A 26 5.46 8.12 -5.32
N LYS A 27 6.70 8.40 -5.73
CA LYS A 27 7.41 7.61 -6.73
C LYS A 27 7.61 6.17 -6.25
N GLU A 28 8.05 5.99 -5.01
CA GLU A 28 8.29 4.67 -4.42
C GLU A 28 6.99 3.87 -4.28
N TRP A 29 5.89 4.52 -3.90
CA TRP A 29 4.57 3.87 -3.90
C TRP A 29 4.13 3.41 -5.28
N ASN A 30 4.38 4.21 -6.32
CA ASN A 30 4.08 3.84 -7.70
C ASN A 30 4.96 2.68 -8.18
N GLU A 31 6.23 2.61 -7.75
CA GLU A 31 7.10 1.46 -8.01
C GLU A 31 6.57 0.19 -7.33
N ILE A 32 6.12 0.28 -6.07
CA ILE A 32 5.46 -0.83 -5.35
C ILE A 32 4.18 -1.27 -6.07
N PHE A 33 3.36 -0.33 -6.54
CA PHE A 33 2.17 -0.64 -7.33
C PHE A 33 2.52 -1.40 -8.62
N GLY A 34 3.55 -0.94 -9.33
CA GLY A 34 4.06 -1.60 -10.53
C GLY A 34 4.52 -3.03 -10.26
N LEU A 35 5.24 -3.25 -9.15
CA LEU A 35 5.66 -4.59 -8.71
C LEU A 35 4.46 -5.48 -8.35
N ALA A 36 3.50 -4.94 -7.59
CA ALA A 36 2.30 -5.67 -7.20
C ALA A 36 1.47 -6.07 -8.43
N LYS A 37 1.36 -5.20 -9.43
CA LYS A 37 0.69 -5.49 -10.71
C LYS A 37 1.41 -6.60 -11.48
N LYS A 38 2.74 -6.52 -11.61
CA LYS A 38 3.55 -7.56 -12.30
C LYS A 38 3.41 -8.94 -11.65
N GLN A 39 3.20 -8.99 -10.34
CA GLN A 39 3.07 -10.25 -9.58
C GLN A 39 1.62 -10.68 -9.32
N ALA A 40 0.61 -9.96 -9.86
CA ALA A 40 -0.81 -10.19 -9.58
C ALA A 40 -1.19 -10.10 -8.08
N LEU A 41 -0.49 -9.26 -7.31
CA LEU A 41 -0.65 -9.09 -5.86
C LEU A 41 -1.34 -7.78 -5.46
N VAL A 42 -1.92 -7.01 -6.39
CA VAL A 42 -2.45 -5.66 -6.10
C VAL A 42 -3.46 -5.65 -4.93
N GLY A 43 -4.42 -6.57 -4.92
CA GLY A 43 -5.42 -6.65 -3.85
C GLY A 43 -4.81 -7.03 -2.49
N ILE A 44 -3.91 -8.01 -2.47
CA ILE A 44 -3.21 -8.44 -1.25
C ILE A 44 -2.30 -7.33 -0.72
N MET A 45 -1.57 -6.67 -1.60
CA MET A 45 -0.72 -5.56 -1.24
C MET A 45 -1.53 -4.40 -0.68
N PHE A 46 -2.67 -4.07 -1.29
CA PHE A 46 -3.55 -3.02 -0.78
C PHE A 46 -4.09 -3.35 0.62
N GLU A 47 -4.47 -4.59 0.88
CA GLU A 47 -4.83 -5.05 2.23
C GLU A 47 -3.69 -4.85 3.23
N GLY A 48 -2.43 -5.06 2.81
CA GLY A 48 -1.26 -4.78 3.64
C GLY A 48 -1.08 -3.29 3.96
N ILE A 49 -1.33 -2.41 2.97
CA ILE A 49 -1.32 -0.96 3.14
C ILE A 49 -2.40 -0.54 4.14
N GLU A 50 -3.62 -1.08 4.00
CA GLU A 50 -4.76 -0.76 4.88
C GLU A 50 -4.53 -1.14 6.36
N ARG A 51 -3.50 -1.93 6.65
CA ARG A 51 -3.10 -2.38 7.99
C ARG A 51 -1.87 -1.68 8.56
N LEU A 52 -1.19 -0.85 7.76
CA LEU A 52 -0.10 0.00 8.26
C LEU A 52 -0.64 1.11 9.17
N PRO A 53 0.20 1.66 10.08
CA PRO A 53 -0.10 2.91 10.77
C PRO A 53 -0.45 4.01 9.77
N GLN A 54 -1.45 4.84 10.09
CA GLN A 54 -2.01 5.81 9.16
C GLN A 54 -0.99 6.87 8.70
N GLU A 55 0.00 7.16 9.54
CA GLU A 55 1.11 8.09 9.26
C GLU A 55 2.04 7.58 8.15
N GLN A 56 2.00 6.27 7.86
CA GLN A 56 2.82 5.61 6.84
C GLN A 56 2.03 5.29 5.57
N TRP A 57 0.82 5.83 5.43
CA TRP A 57 0.00 5.60 4.25
C TRP A 57 0.53 6.33 3.01
N PRO A 58 0.18 5.84 1.81
CA PRO A 58 0.43 6.58 0.59
C PRO A 58 -0.33 7.91 0.56
N PRO A 59 0.16 8.89 -0.22
CA PRO A 59 -0.62 10.07 -0.57
C PRO A 59 -1.99 9.70 -1.17
N ARG A 60 -2.99 10.56 -0.97
CA ARG A 60 -4.39 10.30 -1.35
C ARG A 60 -4.57 9.92 -2.82
N ASN A 61 -3.87 10.58 -3.73
CA ASN A 61 -3.94 10.29 -5.17
C ASN A 61 -3.48 8.86 -5.49
N VAL A 62 -2.45 8.38 -4.80
CA VAL A 62 -2.01 6.99 -4.88
C VAL A 62 -3.09 6.08 -4.33
N VAL A 63 -3.61 6.30 -3.13
CA VAL A 63 -4.69 5.46 -2.56
C VAL A 63 -5.88 5.33 -3.52
N LEU A 64 -6.29 6.42 -4.17
CA LEU A 64 -7.34 6.40 -5.19
C LEU A 64 -7.00 5.49 -6.38
N GLN A 65 -5.78 5.57 -6.91
CA GLN A 65 -5.31 4.68 -7.97
C GLN A 65 -5.41 3.20 -7.57
N TRP A 66 -5.03 2.84 -6.34
CA TRP A 66 -5.12 1.46 -5.85
C TRP A 66 -6.57 1.01 -5.68
N THR A 67 -7.43 1.84 -5.06
CA THR A 67 -8.85 1.52 -4.87
C THR A 67 -9.60 1.33 -6.19
N MET A 68 -9.30 2.15 -7.21
CA MET A 68 -9.84 1.98 -8.57
C MET A 68 -9.45 0.63 -9.19
N MET A 69 -8.19 0.21 -9.05
CA MET A 69 -7.71 -1.07 -9.59
C MET A 69 -8.32 -2.28 -8.87
N VAL A 70 -8.51 -2.19 -7.55
CA VAL A 70 -9.06 -3.28 -6.74
C VAL A 70 -10.60 -3.31 -6.79
N GLY A 71 -11.25 -2.23 -7.22
CA GLY A 71 -12.71 -2.11 -7.18
C GLY A 71 -13.27 -1.96 -5.75
N LYS A 72 -12.44 -1.54 -4.79
CA LYS A 72 -12.85 -1.22 -3.42
C LYS A 72 -13.24 0.26 -3.33
N ARG A 73 -14.22 0.61 -2.48
CA ARG A 73 -14.45 2.01 -2.12
C ARG A 73 -13.37 2.46 -1.12
N PRO A 74 -12.84 3.69 -1.21
CA PRO A 74 -11.97 4.23 -0.16
C PRO A 74 -12.70 4.22 1.18
N LYS A 75 -12.00 3.85 2.27
CA LYS A 75 -12.54 4.02 3.63
C LYS A 75 -12.84 5.50 3.88
N THR A 76 -13.94 5.78 4.57
CA THR A 76 -14.49 7.13 4.78
C THR A 76 -13.49 8.09 5.43
N ASP A 77 -12.56 7.58 6.22
CA ASP A 77 -11.51 8.35 6.93
C ASP A 77 -10.41 8.88 5.98
N LEU A 78 -10.47 8.55 4.69
CA LEU A 78 -9.56 9.01 3.64
C LEU A 78 -10.21 10.04 2.72
N VAL A 79 -11.49 10.36 2.99
CA VAL A 79 -12.35 11.24 2.19
C VAL A 79 -12.38 12.66 2.74
N ILE A 80 -11.79 12.92 3.91
CA ILE A 80 -11.75 14.23 4.58
C ILE A 80 -10.32 14.76 4.59
#